data_AF-A0A171ARZ6-F1
#
_entry.id   AF-A0A171ARZ6-F1
#
_cell.length_a   1.000
_cell.length_b   1.000
_cell.length_c   1.000
_cell.angle_alpha   90.00
_cell.angle_beta   90.00
_cell.angle_gamma   90.00
#
_symmetry.space_group_name_H-M   'P 1'
#
loop_
_entity.id
_entity.type
_entity.pdbx_description
1 polymer ?
#
loop_
_entity_poly.entity_id
_entity_poly.type
_entity_poly.pdbx_seq_one_letter_code
_entity_poly.pdbx_strand_id
1 'polypeptide(L)'
;FCFTCKANIQLFVAQLLSTAYALIMMAVIVGTALQLGEDGAGSPSAIFLMAMTGSMFIAACLHPQEFWCIVPGAIYLLSIPCMYLLLILYSIINLNVVSWGTREVQT
;
A
#
# COMPACT_ATOMS: atom_id res chain seq x y z
N PHE A 1 16.48 -1.43 -16.11
CA PHE A 1 15.93 -2.67 -15.54
C PHE A 1 14.68 -3.15 -16.26
N CYS A 2 13.70 -2.27 -16.53
CA CYS A 2 12.43 -2.71 -17.10
C CYS A 2 12.44 -3.13 -18.59
N PHE A 3 13.46 -2.74 -19.36
CA PHE A 3 13.57 -3.11 -20.79
C PHE A 3 14.71 -4.10 -21.10
N THR A 4 15.50 -4.50 -20.11
CA THR A 4 16.73 -5.29 -20.33
C THR A 4 16.79 -6.63 -19.60
N CYS A 5 15.82 -6.95 -18.74
CA CYS A 5 15.82 -8.18 -17.93
C CYS A 5 14.60 -9.07 -18.23
N LYS A 6 14.78 -10.40 -18.12
CA LYS A 6 13.70 -11.40 -18.26
C LYS A 6 12.60 -11.20 -17.19
N ALA A 7 11.36 -11.49 -17.55
CA ALA A 7 10.17 -11.31 -16.69
C ALA A 7 10.28 -11.96 -15.30
N ASN A 8 10.93 -13.13 -15.19
CA ASN A 8 11.16 -13.79 -13.89
C ASN A 8 12.02 -12.95 -12.92
N ILE A 9 13.03 -12.26 -13.44
CA ILE A 9 13.91 -11.40 -12.63
C ILE A 9 13.17 -10.12 -12.25
N GLN A 10 12.32 -9.61 -13.16
CA GLN A 10 11.48 -8.45 -12.89
C GLN A 10 10.48 -8.71 -11.76
N LEU A 11 9.80 -9.86 -11.77
CA LEU A 11 8.88 -10.26 -10.70
C LEU A 11 9.59 -10.48 -9.36
N PHE A 12 10.77 -11.10 -9.38
CA PHE A 12 11.56 -11.30 -8.15
C PHE A 12 12.00 -9.97 -7.52
N VAL A 13 12.47 -9.03 -8.35
CA VAL A 13 12.85 -7.68 -7.89
C VAL A 13 11.62 -6.89 -7.41
N ALA A 14 10.48 -7.02 -8.08
CA ALA A 14 9.22 -6.41 -7.66
C ALA A 14 8.83 -6.87 -6.26
N GLN A 15 8.86 -8.19 -6.02
CA GLN A 15 8.50 -8.78 -4.73
C GLN A 15 9.47 -8.35 -3.60
N LEU A 16 10.77 -8.26 -3.91
CA LEU A 16 11.77 -7.77 -2.96
C LEU A 16 11.52 -6.30 -2.60
N LEU A 17 11.26 -5.43 -3.59
CA LEU A 17 10.96 -4.02 -3.38
C LEU A 17 9.66 -3.82 -2.60
N SER A 18 8.61 -4.58 -2.90
CA SER A 18 7.34 -4.54 -2.16
C SER A 18 7.52 -4.96 -0.70
N THR A 19 8.33 -5.98 -0.42
CA THR A 19 8.62 -6.43 0.95
C THR A 19 9.42 -5.38 1.72
N ALA A 20 10.47 -4.82 1.11
CA ALA A 20 11.25 -3.74 1.72
C ALA A 20 10.37 -2.51 2.02
N TYR A 21 9.46 -2.17 1.11
CA TYR A 21 8.54 -1.06 1.30
C TYR A 21 7.55 -1.30 2.45
N ALA A 22 7.01 -2.52 2.58
CA ALA A 22 6.15 -2.87 3.71
C ALA A 22 6.85 -2.68 5.07
N LEU A 23 8.15 -3.01 5.15
CA LEU A 23 8.95 -2.79 6.35
C LEU A 23 9.15 -1.30 6.66
N ILE A 24 9.40 -0.47 5.64
CA ILE A 24 9.50 0.98 5.78
C ILE A 24 8.16 1.56 6.29
N MET A 25 7.04 1.12 5.72
CA MET A 25 5.72 1.61 6.14
C MET A 25 5.37 1.22 7.57
N MET A 26 5.78 0.03 8.04
CA MET A 26 5.67 -0.34 9.45
C MET A 26 6.48 0.61 10.35
N ALA A 27 7.69 0.98 9.95
CA ALA A 27 8.50 1.95 10.69
C ALA A 27 7.86 3.35 10.71
N VAL A 28 7.22 3.77 9.61
CA VAL A 28 6.47 5.05 9.54
C VAL A 28 5.28 5.06 10.50
N ILE A 29 4.53 3.96 10.61
CA ILE A 29 3.42 3.86 11.58
C ILE A 29 3.93 4.00 13.01
N VAL A 30 5.01 3.30 13.36
CA VAL A 30 5.62 3.38 14.70
C VAL A 30 6.17 4.78 14.97
N GLY A 31 6.87 5.38 14.01
CA GLY A 31 7.39 6.74 14.11
C GLY A 31 6.28 7.78 14.30
N THR A 32 5.17 7.62 13.59
CA THR A 32 4.02 8.53 13.74
C THR A 32 3.30 8.34 15.07
N ALA A 33 3.24 7.11 15.61
CA ALA A 33 2.69 6.85 16.93
C ALA A 33 3.54 7.50 18.05
N LEU A 34 4.87 7.48 17.92
CA LEU A 34 5.77 8.19 18.84
C LEU A 34 5.62 9.71 18.71
N GLN A 35 5.56 10.21 17.48
CA GLN A 35 5.39 11.64 17.20
C GLN A 35 4.07 12.20 17.74
N LEU A 36 3.00 11.40 17.76
CA LEU A 36 1.73 11.76 18.40
C LEU A 36 1.87 11.93 19.92
N GLY A 37 2.73 11.14 20.55
CA GLY A 37 3.01 11.20 21.98
C GLY A 37 3.90 12.38 22.38
N GLU A 38 4.81 12.81 21.51
CA GLU A 38 5.78 13.88 21.80
C GLU A 38 5.29 15.27 21.36
N ASP A 39 4.77 15.40 20.12
CA ASP A 39 4.38 16.69 19.52
C ASP A 39 2.87 16.97 19.62
N GLY A 40 2.10 16.00 20.12
CA GLY A 40 0.65 16.09 20.27
C GLY A 40 -0.14 16.06 18.94
N ALA A 41 -1.47 16.10 19.05
CA ALA A 41 -2.40 15.96 17.91
C ALA A 41 -2.35 17.11 16.88
N GLY A 42 -1.55 18.16 17.13
CA GLY A 42 -1.40 19.33 16.26
C GLY A 42 -0.32 19.18 15.19
N SER A 43 0.48 18.11 15.21
CA SER A 43 1.50 17.91 14.18
C SER A 43 0.86 17.58 12.82
N PRO A 44 1.40 18.05 11.68
CA PRO A 44 0.83 17.79 10.36
C PRO A 44 0.69 16.28 10.06
N SER A 45 1.66 15.49 10.53
CA SER A 45 1.67 14.03 10.41
C SER A 45 0.55 13.38 11.23
N ALA A 46 0.30 13.87 12.45
CA ALA A 46 -0.79 13.39 13.31
C ALA A 46 -2.16 13.71 12.71
N ILE A 47 -2.35 14.93 12.19
CA ILE A 47 -3.62 15.34 11.57
C ILE A 47 -3.93 14.47 10.35
N PHE A 48 -2.93 14.20 9.50
CA PHE A 48 -3.09 13.29 8.37
C PHE A 48 -3.51 11.88 8.80
N LEU A 49 -2.87 11.33 9.84
CA LEU A 49 -3.15 9.99 10.33
C LEU A 49 -4.52 9.89 11.04
N MET A 50 -4.89 10.92 11.81
CA MET A 50 -6.22 11.03 12.41
C MET A 50 -7.31 11.16 11.35
N ALA A 51 -7.10 11.93 10.29
CA ALA A 51 -8.06 12.05 9.18
C ALA A 51 -8.22 10.72 8.42
N MET A 52 -7.11 10.01 8.17
CA MET A 52 -7.13 8.71 7.49
C MET A 52 -7.79 7.61 8.34
N THR A 53 -7.54 7.60 9.65
CA THR A 53 -8.20 6.65 10.57
C THR A 53 -9.67 7.02 10.76
N GLY A 54 -9.98 8.31 10.84
CA GLY A 54 -11.32 8.84 10.97
C GLY A 54 -12.22 8.51 9.77
N SER A 55 -11.69 8.55 8.55
CA SER A 55 -12.47 8.18 7.35
C SER A 55 -12.87 6.71 7.35
N MET A 56 -12.02 5.80 7.83
CA MET A 56 -12.36 4.38 7.99
C MET A 56 -13.43 4.17 9.07
N PHE A 57 -13.37 4.94 10.16
CA PHE A 57 -14.37 4.90 11.22
C PHE A 57 -15.74 5.41 10.73
N ILE A 58 -15.76 6.53 10.01
CA ILE A 58 -16.99 7.08 9.41
C ILE A 58 -17.59 6.09 8.41
N ALA A 59 -16.76 5.46 7.57
CA ALA A 59 -17.21 4.44 6.62
C ALA A 59 -17.86 3.23 7.33
N ALA A 60 -17.28 2.76 8.43
CA ALA A 60 -17.84 1.68 9.23
C ALA A 60 -19.17 2.06 9.90
N CYS A 61 -19.33 3.31 10.34
CA CYS A 61 -20.61 3.80 10.86
C CYS A 61 -21.70 3.92 9.79
N LEU A 62 -21.33 4.29 8.55
CA LEU A 62 -22.28 4.42 7.43
C LEU A 62 -22.71 3.07 6.83
N HIS A 63 -21.89 2.03 6.95
CA HIS A 63 -22.19 0.67 6.46
C HIS A 63 -22.12 -0.36 7.60
N PRO A 64 -23.20 -0.53 8.39
CA PRO A 64 -23.21 -1.42 9.57
C PRO A 64 -23.02 -2.91 9.23
N GLN A 65 -23.22 -3.32 7.97
CA GLN A 65 -22.93 -4.69 7.52
C GLN A 65 -21.42 -4.98 7.48
N GLU A 66 -20.59 -3.94 7.28
CA GLU A 66 -19.14 -4.02 7.17
C GLU A 66 -18.44 -3.62 8.49
N PHE A 67 -19.16 -3.60 9.62
CA PHE A 67 -18.57 -3.20 10.90
C PHE A 67 -17.41 -4.10 11.35
N TRP A 68 -17.43 -5.36 10.89
CA TRP A 68 -16.33 -6.31 11.08
C TRP A 68 -15.01 -5.89 10.41
N CYS A 69 -15.04 -4.95 9.47
CA CYS A 69 -13.88 -4.41 8.75
C CYS A 69 -12.97 -3.55 9.66
N ILE A 70 -13.44 -3.13 10.85
CA ILE A 70 -12.63 -2.43 11.86
C ILE A 70 -11.56 -3.36 12.47
N VAL A 71 -11.84 -4.66 12.61
CA VAL A 71 -10.91 -5.62 13.25
C VAL A 71 -9.56 -5.69 12.52
N PRO A 72 -9.50 -5.83 11.18
CA PRO A 72 -8.26 -5.70 10.42
C PRO A 72 -7.85 -4.24 10.13
N GLY A 73 -8.42 -3.24 10.80
CA GLY A 73 -8.19 -1.81 10.52
C GLY A 73 -6.72 -1.38 10.56
N ALA A 74 -5.91 -2.00 11.43
CA ALA A 74 -4.46 -1.75 11.48
C ALA A 74 -3.74 -2.22 10.19
N ILE A 75 -4.18 -3.35 9.63
CA ILE A 75 -3.64 -3.87 8.36
C ILE A 75 -4.09 -2.96 7.21
N TYR A 76 -5.31 -2.42 7.26
CA TYR A 76 -5.78 -1.45 6.28
C TYR A 76 -4.97 -0.15 6.30
N LEU A 77 -4.66 0.37 7.49
CA LEU A 77 -3.82 1.54 7.66
C LEU A 77 -2.44 1.36 7.01
N LEU A 78 -1.85 0.16 7.11
CA LEU A 78 -0.60 -0.19 6.45
C LEU A 78 -0.76 -0.34 4.93
N SER A 79 -1.88 -0.93 4.48
CA SER A 79 -2.11 -1.26 3.08
C SER A 79 -2.41 -0.05 2.19
N ILE A 80 -3.06 1.01 2.69
CA ILE A 80 -3.42 2.21 1.92
C ILE A 80 -2.19 2.87 1.25
N PRO A 81 -1.12 3.20 2.00
CA PRO A 81 0.10 3.76 1.41
C PRO A 81 0.92 2.73 0.63
N CYS A 82 0.76 1.43 0.90
CA CYS A 82 1.37 0.35 0.11
C CYS A 82 0.73 0.21 -1.27
N MET A 83 -0.60 0.29 -1.35
CA MET A 83 -1.34 0.12 -2.60
C MET A 83 -0.91 1.14 -3.66
N TYR A 84 -0.75 2.42 -3.27
CA TYR A 84 -0.36 3.48 -4.20
C TYR A 84 1.00 3.23 -4.85
N LEU A 85 1.97 2.75 -4.06
CA LEU A 85 3.31 2.46 -4.57
C LEU A 85 3.41 1.12 -5.29
N LEU A 86 2.65 0.11 -4.86
CA LEU A 86 2.57 -1.18 -5.55
C LEU A 86 1.97 -1.00 -6.96
N LEU A 87 0.97 -0.14 -7.13
CA LEU A 87 0.39 0.22 -8.43
C LEU A 87 1.39 0.90 -9.37
N ILE A 88 2.20 1.83 -8.85
CA ILE A 88 3.24 2.51 -9.64
C ILE A 88 4.34 1.52 -10.03
N LEU A 89 4.76 0.68 -9.09
CA LEU A 89 5.80 -0.33 -9.30
C LEU A 89 5.32 -1.40 -10.30
N TYR A 90 4.05 -1.82 -10.21
CA TYR A 90 3.40 -2.70 -11.17
C TYR A 90 3.29 -2.07 -12.57
N SER A 91 2.87 -0.81 -12.65
CA SER A 91 2.77 -0.08 -13.92
C SER A 91 4.13 0.02 -14.60
N ILE A 92 5.19 0.37 -13.84
CA ILE A 92 6.55 0.48 -14.36
C ILE A 92 7.09 -0.87 -14.80
N ILE A 93 6.91 -1.94 -14.03
CA ILE A 93 7.47 -3.26 -14.32
C ILE A 93 6.70 -4.00 -15.42
N ASN A 94 5.39 -3.81 -15.52
CA ASN A 94 4.53 -4.46 -16.50
C ASN A 94 4.41 -3.67 -17.83
N LEU A 95 5.06 -2.50 -17.94
CA LEU A 95 5.05 -1.66 -19.14
C LEU A 95 5.61 -2.37 -20.40
N ASN A 96 6.41 -3.44 -20.23
CA ASN A 96 6.99 -4.22 -21.32
C ASN A 96 6.18 -5.50 -21.68
N VAL A 97 5.25 -5.95 -20.83
CA VAL A 97 4.44 -7.17 -21.08
C VAL A 97 2.99 -6.75 -21.31
N VAL A 98 2.70 -6.38 -22.56
CA VAL A 98 1.35 -6.00 -23.03
C VAL A 98 0.52 -7.25 -23.40
N SER A 99 0.89 -8.44 -22.91
CA SER A 99 0.13 -9.67 -23.13
C SER A 99 -0.96 -9.84 -22.08
N TRP A 100 -1.99 -8.99 -22.12
CA TRP A 100 -3.21 -9.23 -21.35
C TRP A 100 -4.20 -10.04 -22.20
N GLY A 101 -4.66 -11.16 -21.65
CA GLY A 101 -5.56 -12.08 -22.35
C GLY A 101 -4.84 -13.05 -23.29
N THR A 102 -5.60 -14.02 -23.81
CA THR A 102 -5.17 -15.20 -24.60
C THR A 102 -4.53 -14.88 -25.97
N ARG A 103 -3.91 -13.72 -26.15
CA ARG A 103 -3.36 -13.22 -27.41
C ARG A 103 -1.88 -13.57 -27.64
N GLU A 104 -1.38 -14.61 -26.98
CA GLU A 104 -0.02 -15.15 -27.20
C GLU A 104 -0.02 -16.69 -27.37
N VAL A 105 -1.08 -17.27 -27.93
CA VAL A 105 -1.02 -18.65 -28.45
C VAL A 105 -1.27 -18.60 -29.95
N GLN A 106 -0.27 -18.16 -30.70
CA GLN A 106 -0.16 -18.57 -32.09
C GLN A 106 0.90 -19.67 -32.16
N THR A 107 0.42 -20.82 -32.67
CA THR A 107 1.06 -22.10 -33.00
C THR A 107 1.45 -23.01 -31.84
#